data_AF-A0A521XGS4-F1
#
_entry.id   AF-A0A521XGS4-F1
#
_cell.length_a   1.000
_cell.length_b   1.000
_cell.length_c   1.000
_cell.angle_alpha   90.00
_cell.angle_beta   90.00
_cell.angle_gamma   90.00
#
_symmetry.space_group_name_H-M   'P 1'
#
loop_
_entity.id
_entity.type
_entity.pdbx_description
1 polymer ?
#
loop_
_entity_poly.entity_id
_entity_poly.type
_entity_poly.pdbx_seq_one_letter_code
_entity_poly.pdbx_strand_id
1 'polypeptide(L)'
;RDKRVKIIRFRRNFGKSAGLAVGFRHAKGEYIVTMDADLQDDPAEIPSLINELKKGYDLVSGWKKKRHDPISKTVPSLFFNFVTSVMTDIKLHDFNCGLKAYRKEVIKSVKIYGELHRYIPVLAHWQGFKVTEIPVQHHARKYGKTKFGIGRFWKGFLDLLTVLFTTRYMQRPLHLFGFWGSVSAFAGFIICLYLVILKFTPPGIALSNRPLFLAGVLLIIVGVQFISLGLLGEMITKTRLEAEEEYSIKEFWK
;
A
#
# COMPACT_ATOMS: atom_id res chain seq x y z
N ARG A 1 15.14 28.25 -25.46
CA ARG A 1 14.48 27.58 -24.32
C ARG A 1 13.05 27.22 -24.73
N ASP A 2 12.68 25.95 -24.66
CA ASP A 2 11.30 25.51 -24.98
C ASP A 2 10.35 25.88 -23.82
N LYS A 3 9.28 26.65 -24.12
CA LYS A 3 8.28 27.08 -23.13
C LYS A 3 7.43 25.91 -22.57
N ARG A 4 7.44 24.76 -23.24
CA ARG A 4 6.73 23.54 -22.83
C ARG A 4 7.49 22.74 -21.78
N VAL A 5 8.78 23.03 -21.56
CA VAL A 5 9.63 22.30 -20.63
C VAL A 5 9.75 23.07 -19.32
N LYS A 6 9.42 22.41 -18.21
CA LYS A 6 9.62 22.93 -16.85
C LYS A 6 10.48 21.94 -16.08
N ILE A 7 11.49 22.45 -15.38
CA ILE A 7 12.45 21.63 -14.63
C ILE A 7 12.29 21.96 -13.16
N ILE A 8 12.17 20.94 -12.32
CA ILE A 8 12.14 21.05 -10.87
C ILE A 8 13.34 20.28 -10.33
N ARG A 9 14.25 20.97 -9.65
CA ARG A 9 15.46 20.39 -9.06
C ARG A 9 15.34 20.33 -7.55
N PHE A 10 15.49 19.14 -6.99
CA PHE A 10 15.60 18.97 -5.53
C PHE A 10 17.00 19.31 -5.03
N ARG A 11 17.09 19.75 -3.76
CA ARG A 11 18.38 20.00 -3.07
C ARG A 11 19.20 18.71 -2.87
N ARG A 12 18.55 17.55 -2.74
CA ARG A 12 19.15 16.21 -2.64
C ARG A 12 18.21 15.17 -3.26
N ASN A 13 18.64 13.91 -3.35
CA ASN A 13 17.79 12.83 -3.85
C ASN A 13 16.71 12.46 -2.80
N PHE A 14 15.44 12.59 -3.18
CA PHE A 14 14.27 12.22 -2.36
C PHE A 14 13.49 11.03 -2.94
N GLY A 15 14.00 10.38 -3.99
CA GLY A 15 13.35 9.23 -4.62
C GLY A 15 12.24 9.57 -5.61
N LYS A 16 11.69 8.52 -6.24
CA LYS A 16 10.71 8.62 -7.35
C LYS A 16 9.37 9.19 -6.90
N SER A 17 8.83 8.72 -5.77
CA SER A 17 7.52 9.17 -5.28
C SER A 17 7.50 10.66 -4.95
N ALA A 18 8.57 11.20 -4.37
CA ALA A 18 8.68 12.63 -4.09
C ALA A 18 8.71 13.45 -5.39
N GLY A 19 9.42 12.96 -6.42
CA GLY A 19 9.42 13.56 -7.76
C GLY A 19 8.03 13.59 -8.38
N LEU A 20 7.31 12.47 -8.33
CA LEU A 20 5.93 12.39 -8.83
C LEU A 20 4.98 13.30 -8.04
N ALA A 21 5.06 13.31 -6.71
CA ALA A 21 4.20 14.14 -5.87
C ALA A 21 4.35 15.64 -6.18
N VAL A 22 5.59 16.12 -6.35
CA VAL A 22 5.85 17.51 -6.74
C VAL A 22 5.44 17.76 -8.19
N GLY A 23 5.65 16.81 -9.09
CA GLY A 23 5.19 16.88 -10.47
C GLY A 23 3.66 17.04 -10.56
N PHE A 24 2.90 16.22 -9.85
CA PHE A 24 1.44 16.28 -9.77
C PHE A 24 0.93 17.58 -9.16
N ARG A 25 1.64 18.15 -8.18
CA ARG A 25 1.29 19.45 -7.61
C ARG A 25 1.34 20.56 -8.65
N HIS A 26 2.35 20.55 -9.52
CA HIS A 26 2.60 21.59 -10.52
C HIS A 26 1.93 21.31 -11.88
N ALA A 27 1.45 20.09 -12.12
CA ALA A 27 0.74 19.74 -13.34
C ALA A 27 -0.59 20.51 -13.44
N LYS A 28 -0.85 21.10 -14.62
CA LYS A 28 -2.04 21.91 -14.88
C LYS A 28 -2.97 21.32 -15.96
N GLY A 29 -2.53 20.29 -16.67
CA GLY A 29 -3.33 19.64 -17.71
C GLY A 29 -4.57 18.94 -17.15
N GLU A 30 -5.57 18.74 -18.01
CA GLU A 30 -6.76 17.91 -17.72
C GLU A 30 -6.37 16.43 -17.62
N TYR A 31 -5.52 15.97 -18.54
CA TYR A 31 -4.88 14.67 -18.54
C TYR A 31 -3.42 14.80 -18.14
N ILE A 32 -2.97 13.95 -17.23
CA ILE A 32 -1.60 13.91 -16.75
C ILE A 32 -1.04 12.54 -17.06
N VAL A 33 0.14 12.50 -17.67
CA VAL A 33 0.81 11.25 -18.02
C VAL A 33 2.17 11.23 -17.35
N THR A 34 2.51 10.10 -16.74
CA THR A 34 3.84 9.83 -16.20
C THR A 34 4.55 8.84 -17.10
N MET A 35 5.86 8.99 -17.23
CA MET A 35 6.72 8.12 -18.02
C MET A 35 8.12 8.12 -17.41
N ASP A 36 8.80 6.98 -17.43
CA ASP A 36 10.18 6.89 -16.92
C ASP A 36 11.19 7.42 -17.95
N ALA A 37 12.26 8.05 -17.46
CA ALA A 37 13.27 8.68 -18.30
C ALA A 37 14.33 7.72 -18.86
N ASP A 38 14.15 6.40 -18.71
CA ASP A 38 15.12 5.37 -19.14
C ASP A 38 14.87 4.82 -20.54
N LEU A 39 13.95 5.45 -21.29
CA LEU A 39 13.58 5.13 -22.68
C LEU A 39 13.01 3.72 -22.86
N GLN A 40 12.55 3.09 -21.79
CA GLN A 40 11.88 1.78 -21.87
C GLN A 40 10.42 1.88 -22.29
N ASP A 41 9.76 2.97 -21.91
CA ASP A 41 8.37 3.27 -22.24
C ASP A 41 8.31 4.00 -23.59
N ASP A 42 7.41 3.58 -24.48
CA ASP A 42 7.20 4.22 -25.79
C ASP A 42 6.21 5.39 -25.67
N PRO A 43 6.62 6.64 -25.96
CA PRO A 43 5.73 7.79 -25.97
C PRO A 43 4.58 7.69 -26.99
N ALA A 44 4.72 6.85 -28.03
CA ALA A 44 3.68 6.62 -29.02
C ALA A 44 2.42 5.95 -28.43
N GLU A 45 2.53 5.34 -27.25
CA GLU A 45 1.41 4.76 -26.52
C GLU A 45 0.57 5.83 -25.78
N ILE A 46 1.09 7.04 -25.54
CA ILE A 46 0.37 8.08 -24.78
C ILE A 46 -1.06 8.36 -25.31
N PRO A 47 -1.31 8.48 -26.63
CA PRO A 47 -2.65 8.66 -27.17
C PRO A 47 -3.62 7.52 -26.82
N SER A 48 -3.16 6.27 -26.75
CA SER A 48 -4.01 5.12 -26.43
C SER A 48 -4.47 5.17 -24.97
N LEU A 49 -3.57 5.55 -24.04
CA LEU A 49 -3.94 5.78 -22.64
C LEU A 49 -4.97 6.91 -22.49
N ILE A 50 -4.79 8.03 -23.21
CA ILE A 50 -5.73 9.16 -23.16
C ILE A 50 -7.11 8.76 -23.69
N ASN A 51 -7.16 7.94 -24.74
CA ASN A 51 -8.42 7.45 -25.29
C ASN A 51 -9.20 6.62 -24.28
N GLU A 52 -8.55 5.79 -23.47
CA GLU A 52 -9.22 5.07 -22.37
C GLU A 52 -9.74 6.03 -21.30
N LEU A 53 -8.98 7.06 -20.92
CA LEU A 53 -9.50 8.08 -20.00
C LEU A 53 -10.78 8.73 -20.55
N LYS A 54 -10.81 9.04 -21.85
CA LYS A 54 -12.01 9.61 -22.51
C LYS A 54 -13.22 8.67 -22.51
N LYS A 55 -13.03 7.36 -22.44
CA LYS A 55 -14.12 6.37 -22.29
C LYS A 55 -14.79 6.39 -20.91
N GLY A 56 -14.28 7.19 -19.97
CA GLY A 56 -14.85 7.34 -18.64
C GLY A 56 -14.05 6.65 -17.53
N TYR A 57 -12.82 6.20 -17.83
CA TYR A 57 -11.87 5.81 -16.80
C TYR A 57 -11.15 7.05 -16.23
N ASP A 58 -10.73 6.95 -14.98
CA ASP A 58 -10.08 8.03 -14.23
C ASP A 58 -8.56 7.83 -14.17
N LEU A 59 -8.11 6.57 -14.19
CA LEU A 59 -6.71 6.18 -14.20
C LEU A 59 -6.51 4.97 -15.12
N VAL A 60 -5.53 5.07 -16.02
CA VAL A 60 -5.14 4.00 -16.94
C VAL A 60 -3.68 3.66 -16.71
N SER A 61 -3.40 2.40 -16.38
CA SER A 61 -2.03 1.88 -16.24
C SER A 61 -1.59 1.17 -17.51
N GLY A 62 -0.37 1.41 -17.98
CA GLY A 62 0.25 0.50 -18.92
C GLY A 62 0.60 -0.83 -18.23
N TRP A 63 0.58 -1.93 -18.97
CA TRP A 63 1.19 -3.19 -18.53
C TRP A 63 1.97 -3.86 -19.66
N LYS A 64 3.03 -4.56 -19.29
CA LYS A 64 3.97 -5.16 -20.24
C LYS A 64 3.49 -6.54 -20.66
N LYS A 65 2.90 -6.66 -21.86
CA LYS A 65 2.37 -7.94 -22.36
C LYS A 65 3.46 -8.97 -22.68
N LYS A 66 4.62 -8.52 -23.17
CA LYS A 66 5.80 -9.36 -23.40
C LYS A 66 6.93 -8.89 -22.49
N ARG A 67 7.31 -9.70 -21.51
CA ARG A 67 8.46 -9.42 -20.63
C ARG A 67 9.71 -10.08 -21.20
N HIS A 68 10.73 -9.28 -21.49
CA HIS A 68 12.08 -9.76 -21.82
C HIS A 68 12.97 -9.93 -20.56
N ASP A 69 12.36 -9.95 -19.38
CA ASP A 69 13.04 -10.06 -18.10
C ASP A 69 13.31 -11.53 -17.72
N PRO A 70 14.44 -11.83 -17.02
CA PRO A 70 14.76 -13.18 -16.57
C PRO A 70 13.72 -13.72 -15.58
N ILE A 71 13.52 -15.05 -15.59
CA ILE A 71 12.53 -15.79 -14.79
C ILE A 71 12.64 -15.47 -13.29
N SER A 72 13.86 -15.22 -12.79
CA SER A 72 14.14 -14.82 -11.40
C SER A 72 13.49 -13.51 -10.96
N LYS A 73 13.09 -12.65 -11.90
CA LYS A 73 12.34 -11.40 -11.64
C LYS A 73 10.85 -11.54 -11.96
N THR A 74 10.50 -12.45 -12.88
CA THR A 74 9.13 -12.65 -13.33
C THR A 74 8.27 -13.36 -12.29
N VAL A 75 8.79 -14.41 -11.63
CA VAL A 75 8.02 -15.18 -10.63
C VAL A 75 7.68 -14.37 -9.37
N PRO A 76 8.63 -13.66 -8.72
CA PRO A 76 8.30 -12.86 -7.54
C PRO A 76 7.37 -11.68 -7.86
N SER A 77 7.50 -11.08 -9.05
CA SER A 77 6.61 -9.99 -9.46
C SER A 77 5.21 -10.46 -9.80
N LEU A 78 5.04 -11.65 -10.38
CA LEU A 78 3.73 -12.28 -10.59
C LEU A 78 3.05 -12.57 -9.25
N PHE A 79 3.78 -13.16 -8.29
CA PHE A 79 3.25 -13.40 -6.94
C PHE A 79 2.87 -12.10 -6.24
N PHE A 80 3.73 -11.08 -6.29
CA PHE A 80 3.44 -9.78 -5.69
C PHE A 80 2.24 -9.08 -6.34
N ASN A 81 2.13 -9.10 -7.67
CA ASN A 81 0.99 -8.53 -8.39
C ASN A 81 -0.30 -9.31 -8.08
N PHE A 82 -0.24 -10.63 -7.98
CA PHE A 82 -1.36 -11.47 -7.59
C PHE A 82 -1.84 -11.18 -6.16
N VAL A 83 -0.92 -11.18 -5.18
CA VAL A 83 -1.25 -10.88 -3.78
C VAL A 83 -1.81 -9.47 -3.66
N THR A 84 -1.24 -8.49 -4.36
CA THR A 84 -1.75 -7.12 -4.38
C THR A 84 -3.16 -7.10 -4.96
N SER A 85 -3.36 -7.69 -6.14
CA SER A 85 -4.67 -7.75 -6.82
C SER A 85 -5.76 -8.35 -5.93
N VAL A 86 -5.49 -9.49 -5.28
CA VAL A 86 -6.42 -10.16 -4.36
C VAL A 86 -6.70 -9.31 -3.12
N MET A 87 -5.68 -8.69 -2.53
CA MET A 87 -5.85 -7.90 -1.31
C MET A 87 -6.51 -6.54 -1.55
N THR A 88 -6.36 -5.98 -2.76
CA THR A 88 -6.86 -4.65 -3.12
C THR A 88 -8.14 -4.67 -3.96
N ASP A 89 -8.59 -5.84 -4.37
CA ASP A 89 -9.74 -6.08 -5.27
C ASP A 89 -9.62 -5.39 -6.63
N ILE A 90 -8.39 -5.28 -7.14
CA ILE A 90 -8.08 -4.59 -8.39
C ILE A 90 -7.37 -5.53 -9.33
N LYS A 91 -8.02 -5.81 -10.45
CA LYS A 91 -7.46 -6.65 -11.52
C LYS A 91 -6.51 -5.81 -12.37
N LEU A 92 -5.26 -5.72 -11.94
CA LEU A 92 -4.14 -5.17 -12.72
C LEU A 92 -3.04 -6.22 -12.89
N HIS A 93 -2.53 -6.35 -14.11
CA HIS A 93 -1.43 -7.24 -14.46
C HIS A 93 -0.07 -6.66 -14.04
N ASP A 94 0.10 -5.32 -14.04
CA ASP A 94 1.36 -4.69 -13.64
C ASP A 94 1.20 -3.35 -12.90
N PHE A 95 1.38 -3.38 -11.58
CA PHE A 95 1.36 -2.18 -10.73
C PHE A 95 2.62 -1.29 -10.89
N ASN A 96 3.73 -1.85 -11.39
CA ASN A 96 5.04 -1.20 -11.40
C ASN A 96 5.36 -0.46 -12.71
N CYS A 97 4.46 -0.48 -13.71
CA CYS A 97 4.67 0.26 -14.94
C CYS A 97 4.77 1.78 -14.65
N GLY A 98 5.76 2.44 -15.25
CA GLY A 98 5.96 3.88 -15.14
C GLY A 98 5.00 4.69 -16.02
N LEU A 99 4.58 4.10 -17.14
CA LEU A 99 3.64 4.69 -18.08
C LEU A 99 2.21 4.58 -17.54
N LYS A 100 1.69 5.70 -17.03
CA LYS A 100 0.34 5.81 -16.48
C LYS A 100 -0.28 7.13 -16.87
N ALA A 101 -1.59 7.13 -17.11
CA ALA A 101 -2.36 8.31 -17.40
C ALA A 101 -3.45 8.51 -16.35
N TYR A 102 -3.69 9.77 -16.00
CA TYR A 102 -4.57 10.19 -14.92
C TYR A 102 -5.46 11.34 -15.37
N ARG A 103 -6.71 11.34 -14.92
CA ARG A 103 -7.48 12.58 -14.82
C ARG A 103 -6.91 13.45 -13.72
N LYS A 104 -7.01 14.78 -13.91
CA LYS A 104 -6.57 15.78 -12.92
C LYS A 104 -7.15 15.54 -11.52
N GLU A 105 -8.38 15.06 -11.43
CA GLU A 105 -9.06 14.78 -10.15
C GLU A 105 -8.31 13.72 -9.34
N VAL A 106 -7.86 12.64 -9.98
CA VAL A 106 -7.14 11.54 -9.31
C VAL A 106 -5.85 12.03 -8.65
N ILE A 107 -5.05 12.82 -9.37
CA ILE A 107 -3.76 13.30 -8.83
C ILE A 107 -3.93 14.39 -7.75
N LYS A 108 -5.11 15.00 -7.65
CA LYS A 108 -5.43 15.97 -6.60
C LYS A 108 -5.95 15.28 -5.34
N SER A 109 -6.66 14.16 -5.49
CA SER A 109 -7.21 13.39 -4.37
C SER A 109 -6.22 12.38 -3.76
N VAL A 110 -5.34 11.79 -4.58
CA VAL A 110 -4.40 10.76 -4.12
C VAL A 110 -3.11 11.40 -3.59
N LYS A 111 -2.90 11.33 -2.27
CA LYS A 111 -1.65 11.74 -1.62
C LYS A 111 -0.58 10.64 -1.81
N ILE A 112 0.60 11.02 -2.31
CA ILE A 112 1.72 10.10 -2.59
C ILE A 112 2.90 10.45 -1.69
N TYR A 113 3.45 9.46 -0.99
CA TYR A 113 4.64 9.59 -0.15
C TYR A 113 5.45 8.28 -0.13
N GLY A 114 6.68 8.32 0.40
CA GLY A 114 7.52 7.13 0.56
C GLY A 114 7.79 6.39 -0.75
N GLU A 115 7.46 5.10 -0.83
CA GLU A 115 7.58 4.23 -2.02
C GLU A 115 6.21 3.92 -2.65
N LEU A 116 5.18 4.74 -2.36
CA LEU A 116 3.79 4.49 -2.75
C LEU A 116 3.46 4.74 -4.23
N HIS A 117 4.42 5.22 -5.03
CA HIS A 117 4.19 5.51 -6.46
C HIS A 117 3.67 4.31 -7.27
N ARG A 118 3.97 3.08 -6.84
CA ARG A 118 3.43 1.86 -7.47
C ARG A 118 1.96 1.59 -7.12
N TYR A 119 1.51 2.03 -5.95
CA TYR A 119 0.16 1.80 -5.44
C TYR A 119 -0.83 2.92 -5.76
N ILE A 120 -0.45 3.90 -6.59
CA ILE A 120 -1.39 4.94 -7.04
C ILE A 120 -2.69 4.35 -7.61
N PRO A 121 -2.67 3.29 -8.46
CA PRO A 121 -3.91 2.66 -8.92
C PRO A 121 -4.75 2.09 -7.78
N VAL A 122 -4.12 1.52 -6.75
CA VAL A 122 -4.78 0.98 -5.56
C VAL A 122 -5.47 2.08 -4.76
N LEU A 123 -4.72 3.15 -4.47
CA LEU A 123 -5.25 4.29 -3.71
C LEU A 123 -6.38 4.98 -4.46
N ALA A 124 -6.28 5.11 -5.79
CA ALA A 124 -7.32 5.70 -6.62
C ALA A 124 -8.61 4.85 -6.58
N HIS A 125 -8.49 3.53 -6.77
CA HIS A 125 -9.65 2.64 -6.75
C HIS A 125 -10.38 2.66 -5.39
N TRP A 126 -9.62 2.65 -4.27
CA TRP A 126 -10.22 2.75 -2.94
C TRP A 126 -10.87 4.11 -2.64
N GLN A 127 -10.49 5.17 -3.36
CA GLN A 127 -11.18 6.45 -3.35
C GLN A 127 -12.40 6.48 -4.30
N GLY A 128 -12.74 5.37 -4.96
CA GLY A 128 -13.90 5.23 -5.83
C GLY A 128 -13.64 5.54 -7.31
N PHE A 129 -12.40 5.81 -7.71
CA PHE A 129 -12.06 6.08 -9.10
C PHE A 129 -12.08 4.82 -9.97
N LYS A 130 -12.48 4.97 -11.25
CA LYS A 130 -12.46 3.90 -12.24
C LYS A 130 -11.06 3.70 -12.79
N VAL A 131 -10.48 2.55 -12.48
CA VAL A 131 -9.11 2.18 -12.85
C VAL A 131 -9.12 1.06 -13.89
N THR A 132 -8.31 1.20 -14.93
CA THR A 132 -8.11 0.15 -15.95
C THR A 132 -6.65 0.05 -16.39
N GLU A 133 -6.33 -0.91 -17.25
CA GLU A 133 -5.02 -1.04 -17.87
C GLU A 133 -5.09 -1.41 -19.35
N ILE A 134 -4.03 -1.06 -20.06
CA ILE A 134 -3.85 -1.41 -21.47
C ILE A 134 -2.47 -2.03 -21.71
N PRO A 135 -2.37 -2.99 -22.65
CA PRO A 135 -1.09 -3.53 -23.05
C PRO A 135 -0.27 -2.46 -23.76
N VAL A 136 0.97 -2.23 -23.31
CA VAL A 136 1.90 -1.29 -23.93
C VAL A 136 3.17 -2.00 -24.36
N GLN A 137 3.81 -1.51 -25.43
CA GLN A 137 5.12 -2.00 -25.84
C GLN A 137 6.19 -1.58 -24.82
N HIS A 138 7.08 -2.52 -24.48
CA HIS A 138 8.18 -2.28 -23.55
C HIS A 138 9.50 -2.63 -24.23
N HIS A 139 10.40 -1.65 -24.32
CA HIS A 139 11.70 -1.84 -24.92
C HIS A 139 12.75 -2.27 -23.89
N ALA A 140 13.70 -3.09 -24.34
CA ALA A 140 14.87 -3.41 -23.52
C ALA A 140 15.65 -2.14 -23.18
N ARG A 141 16.21 -2.07 -21.97
CA ARG A 141 16.99 -0.92 -21.52
C ARG A 141 18.22 -0.72 -22.42
N LYS A 142 18.36 0.45 -23.03
CA LYS A 142 19.55 0.78 -23.86
C LYS A 142 20.77 1.17 -23.01
N TYR A 143 20.58 1.78 -21.83
CA TYR A 143 21.68 2.28 -20.98
C TYR A 143 21.43 2.07 -19.48
N GLY A 144 22.47 1.66 -18.74
CA GLY A 144 22.49 1.58 -17.27
C GLY A 144 22.26 0.19 -16.66
N LYS A 145 22.90 -0.09 -15.51
CA LYS A 145 22.73 -1.34 -14.75
C LYS A 145 21.47 -1.30 -13.87
N THR A 146 20.80 -2.43 -13.68
CA THR A 146 19.62 -2.52 -12.80
C THR A 146 20.02 -2.33 -11.34
N LYS A 147 19.60 -1.22 -10.72
CA LYS A 147 19.73 -0.97 -9.26
C LYS A 147 18.67 -1.74 -8.44
N PHE A 148 18.22 -2.89 -8.92
CA PHE A 148 17.06 -3.63 -8.41
C PHE A 148 17.47 -5.01 -7.89
N GLY A 149 17.66 -5.13 -6.57
CA GLY A 149 18.00 -6.38 -5.88
C GLY A 149 16.86 -6.91 -4.99
N ILE A 150 17.07 -8.10 -4.40
CA ILE A 150 16.12 -8.87 -3.57
C ILE A 150 15.56 -8.05 -2.39
N GLY A 151 16.34 -7.13 -1.81
CA GLY A 151 15.87 -6.23 -0.76
C GLY A 151 14.67 -5.36 -1.17
N ARG A 152 14.46 -5.12 -2.48
CA ARG A 152 13.27 -4.42 -2.97
C ARG A 152 12.03 -5.30 -2.95
N PHE A 153 12.14 -6.63 -3.00
CA PHE A 153 10.97 -7.50 -2.83
C PHE A 153 10.43 -7.44 -1.40
N TRP A 154 11.33 -7.49 -0.41
CA TRP A 154 10.97 -7.35 1.00
C TRP A 154 10.41 -5.97 1.34
N LYS A 155 11.08 -4.88 0.92
CA LYS A 155 10.51 -3.52 1.00
C LYS A 155 9.20 -3.43 0.22
N GLY A 156 9.17 -4.14 -0.90
CA GLY A 156 8.03 -4.41 -1.76
C GLY A 156 6.78 -4.77 -0.98
N PHE A 157 6.91 -5.88 -0.24
CA PHE A 157 5.90 -6.47 0.62
C PHE A 157 5.59 -5.61 1.84
N LEU A 158 6.61 -5.05 2.52
CA LEU A 158 6.40 -4.18 3.68
C LEU A 158 5.62 -2.91 3.32
N ASP A 159 5.83 -2.34 2.13
CA ASP A 159 5.03 -1.20 1.69
C ASP A 159 3.60 -1.62 1.32
N LEU A 160 3.37 -2.85 0.84
CA LEU A 160 2.01 -3.37 0.63
C LEU A 160 1.28 -3.47 1.97
N LEU A 161 1.95 -4.05 2.97
CA LEU A 161 1.45 -4.09 4.34
C LEU A 161 1.19 -2.68 4.86
N THR A 162 2.08 -1.72 4.57
CA THR A 162 1.91 -0.32 4.96
C THR A 162 0.69 0.31 4.27
N VAL A 163 0.45 0.04 2.99
CA VAL A 163 -0.73 0.54 2.26
C VAL A 163 -2.02 -0.08 2.79
N LEU A 164 -2.04 -1.40 2.97
CA LEU A 164 -3.20 -2.09 3.53
C LEU A 164 -3.48 -1.61 4.95
N PHE A 165 -2.42 -1.48 5.76
CA PHE A 165 -2.53 -0.97 7.12
C PHE A 165 -3.02 0.48 7.14
N THR A 166 -2.40 1.38 6.38
CA THR A 166 -2.72 2.82 6.37
C THR A 166 -4.11 3.11 5.81
N THR A 167 -4.54 2.39 4.77
CA THR A 167 -5.78 2.74 4.10
C THR A 167 -6.98 1.94 4.61
N ARG A 168 -6.79 0.67 4.99
CA ARG A 168 -7.89 -0.22 5.43
C ARG A 168 -7.98 -0.36 6.95
N TYR A 169 -6.85 -0.52 7.64
CA TYR A 169 -6.85 -0.81 9.08
C TYR A 169 -6.66 0.43 9.96
N MET A 170 -6.02 1.49 9.47
CA MET A 170 -5.79 2.73 10.22
C MET A 170 -7.10 3.47 10.55
N GLN A 171 -8.19 3.16 9.86
CA GLN A 171 -9.51 3.66 10.26
C GLN A 171 -10.01 3.02 11.56
N ARG A 172 -9.57 1.80 11.90
CA ARG A 172 -9.98 1.04 13.11
C ARG A 172 -8.85 0.11 13.60
N PRO A 173 -7.71 0.63 14.07
CA PRO A 173 -6.57 -0.18 14.48
C PRO A 173 -6.90 -1.11 15.66
N LEU A 174 -7.84 -0.72 16.53
CA LEU A 174 -8.35 -1.57 17.61
C LEU A 174 -8.98 -2.87 17.12
N HIS A 175 -9.67 -2.87 15.96
CA HIS A 175 -10.26 -4.10 15.45
C HIS A 175 -9.20 -5.14 15.06
N LEU A 176 -8.04 -4.69 14.56
CA LEU A 176 -6.97 -5.60 14.17
C LEU A 176 -6.21 -6.12 15.40
N PHE A 177 -5.62 -5.20 16.18
CA PHE A 177 -4.78 -5.60 17.31
C PHE A 177 -5.61 -6.07 18.51
N GLY A 178 -6.79 -5.48 18.73
CA GLY A 178 -7.71 -5.87 19.79
C GLY A 178 -8.31 -7.26 19.58
N PHE A 179 -8.62 -7.66 18.34
CA PHE A 179 -9.09 -9.03 18.06
C PHE A 179 -8.02 -10.07 18.40
N TRP A 180 -6.82 -9.94 17.81
CA TRP A 180 -5.72 -10.87 18.07
C TRP A 180 -5.23 -10.81 19.52
N GLY A 181 -5.23 -9.63 20.12
CA GLY A 181 -4.90 -9.44 21.52
C GLY A 181 -5.91 -10.11 22.45
N SER A 182 -7.21 -10.00 22.15
CA SER A 182 -8.28 -10.68 22.91
C SER A 182 -8.20 -12.19 22.78
N VAL A 183 -7.95 -12.71 21.57
CA VAL A 183 -7.75 -14.15 21.33
C VAL A 183 -6.54 -14.68 22.12
N SER A 184 -5.40 -13.96 22.09
CA SER A 184 -4.20 -14.32 22.87
C SER A 184 -4.46 -14.30 24.37
N ALA A 185 -5.06 -13.23 24.89
CA ALA A 185 -5.38 -13.10 26.31
C ALA A 185 -6.37 -14.16 26.78
N PHE A 186 -7.39 -14.48 25.96
CA PHE A 186 -8.37 -15.51 26.27
C PHE A 186 -7.74 -16.92 26.29
N ALA A 187 -6.89 -17.23 25.32
CA ALA A 187 -6.14 -18.49 25.32
C ALA A 187 -5.23 -18.61 26.55
N GLY A 188 -4.50 -17.54 26.89
CA GLY A 188 -3.67 -17.51 28.10
C GLY A 188 -4.50 -17.64 29.38
N PHE A 189 -5.68 -17.02 29.43
CA PHE A 189 -6.62 -17.15 30.54
C PHE A 189 -7.12 -18.60 30.71
N ILE A 190 -7.50 -19.28 29.62
CA ILE A 190 -7.91 -20.70 29.66
C ILE A 190 -6.77 -21.57 30.19
N ILE A 191 -5.54 -21.35 29.74
CA ILE A 191 -4.36 -22.11 30.19
C ILE A 191 -4.13 -21.90 31.69
N CYS A 192 -4.16 -20.65 32.15
CA CYS A 192 -4.00 -20.34 33.58
C CYS A 192 -5.14 -20.92 34.42
N LEU A 193 -6.38 -20.82 33.95
CA LEU A 193 -7.56 -21.37 34.62
C LEU A 193 -7.48 -22.89 34.74
N TYR A 194 -7.09 -23.57 33.67
CA TYR A 194 -6.86 -25.02 33.66
C TYR A 194 -5.81 -25.44 34.70
N LEU A 195 -4.68 -24.71 34.77
CA LEU A 195 -3.63 -24.98 35.75
C LEU A 195 -4.06 -24.69 37.19
N VAL A 196 -4.89 -23.67 37.40
CA VAL A 196 -5.51 -23.38 38.70
C VAL A 196 -6.43 -24.52 39.12
N ILE A 197 -7.28 -25.03 38.22
CA ILE A 197 -8.15 -26.19 38.53
C ILE A 197 -7.32 -27.41 38.92
N LEU A 198 -6.25 -27.72 38.18
CA LEU A 198 -5.33 -28.84 38.49
C LEU A 198 -4.58 -28.68 39.82
N LYS A 199 -4.43 -27.45 40.31
CA LYS A 199 -3.83 -27.19 41.62
C LYS A 199 -4.78 -27.58 42.76
N PHE A 200 -6.08 -27.36 42.57
CA PHE A 200 -7.11 -27.60 43.58
C PHE A 200 -7.69 -29.02 43.54
N THR A 201 -7.46 -29.79 42.47
CA THR A 201 -7.81 -31.22 42.43
C THR A 201 -6.73 -32.09 43.09
N PRO A 202 -7.09 -33.04 43.98
CA PRO A 202 -6.13 -33.98 44.56
C PRO A 202 -5.41 -34.78 43.46
N PRO A 203 -4.07 -34.95 43.50
CA PRO A 203 -3.15 -34.74 44.63
C PRO A 203 -2.54 -33.32 44.78
N GLY A 204 -3.00 -32.34 43.99
CA GLY A 204 -2.53 -30.95 44.05
C GLY A 204 -1.15 -30.77 43.42
N ILE A 205 -1.12 -30.34 42.16
CA ILE A 205 0.13 -30.26 41.37
C ILE A 205 0.82 -28.90 41.55
N ALA A 206 2.15 -28.87 41.65
CA ALA A 206 2.92 -27.60 41.68
C ALA A 206 2.90 -26.89 40.30
N LEU A 207 2.54 -25.60 40.26
CA LEU A 207 2.42 -24.83 39.02
C LEU A 207 3.74 -24.23 38.51
N SER A 208 4.64 -23.85 39.41
CA SER A 208 5.76 -22.93 39.14
C SER A 208 6.80 -23.47 38.16
N ASN A 209 6.99 -24.79 38.06
CA ASN A 209 8.02 -25.40 37.22
C ASN A 209 7.48 -25.90 35.86
N ARG A 210 6.31 -25.43 35.42
CA ARG A 210 5.69 -25.86 34.15
C ARG A 210 5.85 -24.79 33.07
N PRO A 211 6.45 -25.12 31.91
CA PRO A 211 6.51 -24.21 30.76
C PRO A 211 5.14 -23.67 30.34
N LEU A 212 4.07 -24.45 30.56
CA LEU A 212 2.70 -24.07 30.25
C LEU A 212 2.19 -22.90 31.10
N PHE A 213 2.64 -22.76 32.35
CA PHE A 213 2.28 -21.62 33.20
C PHE A 213 2.90 -20.33 32.65
N LEU A 214 4.20 -20.36 32.34
CA LEU A 214 4.89 -19.24 31.70
C LEU A 214 4.25 -18.87 30.36
N ALA A 215 3.91 -19.86 29.53
CA ALA A 215 3.22 -19.63 28.27
C ALA A 215 1.84 -18.95 28.47
N GLY A 216 1.04 -19.41 29.44
CA GLY A 216 -0.26 -18.82 29.77
C GLY A 216 -0.14 -17.35 30.20
N VAL A 217 0.79 -17.06 31.12
CA VAL A 217 1.07 -15.69 31.59
C VAL A 217 1.57 -14.81 30.45
N LEU A 218 2.50 -15.31 29.62
CA LEU A 218 3.02 -14.56 28.47
C LEU A 218 1.92 -14.25 27.44
N LEU A 219 1.03 -15.20 27.14
CA LEU A 219 -0.10 -14.98 26.23
C LEU A 219 -1.06 -13.90 26.74
N ILE A 220 -1.29 -13.82 28.06
CA ILE A 220 -2.08 -12.76 28.68
C ILE A 220 -1.38 -11.41 28.53
N ILE A 221 -0.09 -11.33 28.89
CA ILE A 221 0.69 -10.09 28.81
C ILE A 221 0.73 -9.57 27.37
N VAL A 222 1.07 -10.44 26.41
CA VAL A 222 1.09 -10.09 24.98
C VAL A 222 -0.30 -9.69 24.51
N GLY A 223 -1.35 -10.39 24.93
CA GLY A 223 -2.74 -10.04 24.59
C GLY A 223 -3.13 -8.63 25.04
N VAL A 224 -2.84 -8.29 26.30
CA VAL A 224 -3.10 -6.95 26.87
C VAL A 224 -2.26 -5.88 26.16
N GLN A 225 -1.00 -6.17 25.84
CA GLN A 225 -0.14 -5.26 25.08
C GLN A 225 -0.70 -4.97 23.68
N PHE A 226 -1.17 -5.99 22.97
CA PHE A 226 -1.79 -5.84 21.65
C PHE A 226 -3.07 -4.98 21.72
N ILE A 227 -3.94 -5.21 22.71
CA ILE A 227 -5.13 -4.38 22.93
C ILE A 227 -4.73 -2.92 23.20
N SER A 228 -3.72 -2.70 24.05
CA SER A 228 -3.22 -1.37 24.39
C SER A 228 -2.65 -0.64 23.16
N LEU A 229 -1.88 -1.33 22.32
CA LEU A 229 -1.37 -0.79 21.05
C LEU A 229 -2.51 -0.45 20.07
N GLY A 230 -3.57 -1.27 20.03
CA GLY A 230 -4.77 -1.00 19.25
C GLY A 230 -5.48 0.29 19.69
N LEU A 231 -5.66 0.48 20.99
CA LEU A 231 -6.27 1.69 21.58
C LEU A 231 -5.42 2.93 21.30
N LEU A 232 -4.10 2.85 21.52
CA LEU A 232 -3.18 3.95 21.21
C LEU A 232 -3.22 4.31 19.72
N GLY A 233 -3.25 3.30 18.86
CA GLY A 233 -3.42 3.49 17.42
C GLY A 233 -4.70 4.25 17.10
N GLU A 234 -5.81 3.91 17.76
CA GLU A 234 -7.11 4.55 17.51
C GLU A 234 -7.16 5.99 18.00
N MET A 235 -6.49 6.29 19.12
CA MET A 235 -6.34 7.67 19.60
C MET A 235 -5.53 8.52 18.61
N ILE A 236 -4.39 8.01 18.14
CA ILE A 236 -3.53 8.72 17.17
C ILE A 236 -4.30 8.99 15.86
N THR A 237 -5.09 8.03 15.38
CA THR A 237 -5.82 8.19 14.13
C THR A 237 -6.99 9.17 14.28
N LYS A 238 -7.71 9.15 15.41
CA LYS A 238 -8.75 10.15 15.71
C LYS A 238 -8.18 11.56 15.79
N THR A 239 -7.08 11.77 16.53
CA THR A 239 -6.42 13.08 16.62
C THR A 239 -5.94 13.58 15.26
N ARG A 240 -5.47 12.69 14.38
CA ARG A 240 -5.06 13.05 13.02
C ARG A 240 -6.25 13.41 12.13
N LEU A 241 -7.37 12.68 12.23
CA LEU A 241 -8.58 12.97 11.48
C LEU A 241 -9.17 14.32 11.92
N GLU A 242 -9.22 14.60 13.22
CA GLU A 242 -9.64 15.90 13.77
C GLU A 242 -8.77 17.06 13.25
N ALA A 243 -7.50 16.82 12.93
CA ALA A 243 -6.61 17.81 12.32
C ALA A 243 -6.73 17.92 10.78
N GLU A 244 -7.34 16.94 10.09
CA GLU A 244 -7.54 16.91 8.63
C GLU A 244 -9.01 17.12 8.21
N GLU A 245 -9.97 17.23 9.13
CA GLU A 245 -11.37 17.60 8.84
C GLU A 245 -11.53 19.10 8.50
N GLU A 246 -10.84 19.54 7.45
CA GLU A 246 -11.32 20.61 6.56
C GLU A 246 -12.07 19.93 5.40
N TYR A 247 -13.33 19.52 5.62
CA TYR A 247 -14.16 19.02 4.52
C TYR A 247 -14.66 20.18 3.65
N SER A 248 -14.50 20.06 2.34
CA SER A 248 -15.14 20.93 1.34
C SER A 248 -16.35 20.18 0.76
N ILE A 249 -17.54 20.62 1.13
CA ILE A 249 -18.83 20.14 0.58
C ILE A 249 -18.90 20.55 -0.89
N LYS A 250 -19.15 19.58 -1.80
CA LYS A 250 -19.25 19.85 -3.23
C LYS A 250 -20.59 20.47 -3.63
N GLU A 251 -21.70 20.08 -3.03
CA GLU A 251 -23.03 20.67 -3.29
C GLU A 251 -23.89 20.66 -2.02
N PHE A 252 -24.50 21.81 -1.73
CA PHE A 252 -25.57 22.00 -0.75
C PHE A 252 -26.85 22.27 -1.56
N TRP A 253 -27.81 21.35 -1.53
CA TRP A 253 -29.06 21.53 -2.25
C TRP A 253 -29.90 22.65 -1.60
N LYS A 254 -30.41 23.56 -2.42
CA LYS A 254 -31.49 24.49 -2.08
C LYS A 254 -32.52 24.47 -3.20
#